data_AF-A0A1W6ZXQ1-F1
#
_entry.id   AF-A0A1W6ZXQ1-F1
#
_cell.length_a   1.000
_cell.length_b   1.000
_cell.length_c   1.000
_cell.angle_alpha   90.00
_cell.angle_beta   90.00
_cell.angle_gamma   90.00
#
_symmetry.space_group_name_H-M   'P 1'
#
loop_
_entity.id
_entity.type
_entity.pdbx_description
1 polymer ?
#
loop_
_entity_poly.entity_id
_entity_poly.type
_entity_poly.pdbx_seq_one_letter_code
_entity_poly.pdbx_strand_id
1 'polypeptide(L)'
;MKDVLRKHAARTERRQARSIDIANRAELRTSKHWQKAFAHTRKDKRYYEIVQDTIMPDFDFRYFILRDDDGKVCAVQPFFLLDQDLLEGSSRILRSSAELIRGMWPSFLKMRTLMLGCAAGEAHLDRSNGHASADAALIAQNITHHAKAMGAKLIVLKEFPARYRHDLEFFIDHGFARIPSLPMAELKLDYKDFEDYLRRGLSARMRSDLRRKYRAADAGPPISMTVLRDVSDIIDEIYPLYLQVYNRSNRHFEKLTKDYFRALGARMPDKSRFFVWRSEGRIVAFSLTMAHGDHICNEYLGLDDDVAMERHLYFVAFRDVMSWAIANGYKRCLSTGLSYGPKLHLGFDLYPIDLYVRHVSDHLNGLFKRVLPFLEPTRAEPLLKRFRNYDALWAGQSSLGEGRAHDHRSAKATAHR
;
A
#
# COMPACT_ATOMS: atom_id res chain seq x y z
N MET A 1 -33.51 26.00 -40.58
CA MET A 1 -33.88 26.07 -39.14
C MET A 1 -34.46 24.76 -38.60
N LYS A 2 -35.36 24.08 -39.32
CA LYS A 2 -35.91 22.76 -38.92
C LYS A 2 -34.86 21.64 -38.85
N ASP A 3 -33.83 21.63 -39.70
CA ASP A 3 -32.75 20.62 -39.65
C ASP A 3 -31.73 20.81 -38.50
N VAL A 4 -31.53 22.03 -38.02
CA VAL A 4 -30.65 22.30 -36.87
C VAL A 4 -31.33 21.88 -35.57
N LEU A 5 -32.65 22.10 -35.48
CA LEU A 5 -33.48 21.62 -34.38
C LEU A 5 -33.64 20.09 -34.40
N ARG A 6 -33.70 19.45 -35.58
CA ARG A 6 -33.73 17.98 -35.69
C ARG A 6 -32.40 17.33 -35.29
N LYS A 7 -31.26 17.96 -35.59
CA LYS A 7 -29.93 17.53 -35.11
C LYS A 7 -29.73 17.75 -33.61
N HIS A 8 -30.37 18.76 -33.00
CA HIS A 8 -30.38 18.94 -31.55
C HIS A 8 -31.33 17.96 -30.85
N ALA A 9 -32.51 17.68 -31.42
CA ALA A 9 -33.46 16.71 -30.88
C ALA A 9 -32.96 15.25 -30.99
N ALA A 10 -32.27 14.89 -32.09
CA ALA A 10 -31.66 13.57 -32.27
C ALA A 10 -30.39 13.37 -31.41
N ARG A 11 -29.80 14.44 -30.86
CA ARG A 11 -28.68 14.35 -29.91
C ARG A 11 -29.15 14.21 -28.45
N THR A 12 -30.45 14.35 -28.22
CA THR A 12 -31.13 14.07 -26.94
C THR A 12 -31.60 12.62 -26.85
N GLU A 13 -31.47 11.84 -27.94
CA GLU A 13 -31.83 10.43 -27.97
C GLU A 13 -30.65 9.54 -27.51
N ARG A 14 -30.82 8.99 -26.31
CA ARG A 14 -29.97 8.00 -25.59
C ARG A 14 -28.66 8.51 -24.97
N ARG A 15 -28.77 9.41 -23.97
CA ARG A 15 -27.82 9.33 -22.84
C ARG A 15 -28.06 8.00 -22.12
N GLN A 16 -27.10 7.10 -22.16
CA GLN A 16 -27.14 5.91 -21.30
C GLN A 16 -26.82 6.36 -19.88
N ALA A 17 -27.38 5.71 -18.86
CA ALA A 17 -26.89 5.93 -17.51
C ALA A 17 -25.46 5.39 -17.42
N ARG A 18 -24.58 6.07 -16.67
CA ARG A 18 -23.23 5.53 -16.34
C ARG A 18 -23.35 4.07 -15.93
N SER A 19 -22.48 3.24 -16.48
CA SER A 19 -22.52 1.80 -16.25
C SER A 19 -21.18 1.28 -15.74
N ILE A 20 -21.24 0.13 -15.10
CA ILE A 20 -20.09 -0.60 -14.59
C ILE A 20 -20.16 -2.04 -15.11
N ASP A 21 -19.11 -2.44 -15.81
CA ASP A 21 -18.91 -3.80 -16.30
C ASP A 21 -17.70 -4.43 -15.61
N ILE A 22 -17.60 -5.76 -15.64
CA ILE A 22 -16.39 -6.48 -15.22
C ILE A 22 -15.68 -6.99 -16.47
N ALA A 23 -14.36 -6.80 -16.51
CA ALA A 23 -13.51 -7.35 -17.54
C ALA A 23 -12.32 -8.09 -16.95
N ASN A 24 -11.76 -9.01 -17.74
CA ASN A 24 -10.42 -9.53 -17.57
C ASN A 24 -9.40 -8.68 -18.36
N ARG A 25 -8.11 -9.00 -18.21
CA ARG A 25 -7.04 -8.26 -18.91
C ARG A 25 -7.11 -8.37 -20.43
N ALA A 26 -7.50 -9.53 -20.97
CA ALA A 26 -7.57 -9.73 -22.42
C ALA A 26 -8.62 -8.82 -23.07
N GLU A 27 -9.76 -8.66 -22.40
CA GLU A 27 -10.85 -7.74 -22.80
C GLU A 27 -10.43 -6.27 -22.70
N LEU A 28 -9.53 -5.93 -21.78
CA LEU A 28 -8.97 -4.59 -21.63
C LEU A 28 -7.90 -4.22 -22.66
N ARG A 29 -7.33 -5.18 -23.38
CA ARG A 29 -6.16 -4.96 -24.24
C ARG A 29 -6.38 -3.87 -25.30
N THR A 30 -7.60 -3.77 -25.83
CA THR A 30 -7.99 -2.79 -26.86
C THR A 30 -8.50 -1.46 -26.27
N SER A 31 -8.68 -1.37 -24.96
CA SER A 31 -9.15 -0.15 -24.29
C SER A 31 -8.10 0.95 -24.35
N LYS A 32 -8.39 2.01 -25.10
CA LYS A 32 -7.54 3.22 -25.19
C LYS A 32 -7.34 3.88 -23.82
N HIS A 33 -8.35 3.80 -22.95
CA HIS A 33 -8.28 4.36 -21.60
C HIS A 33 -7.32 3.57 -20.73
N TRP A 34 -7.40 2.23 -20.76
CA TRP A 34 -6.49 1.36 -20.00
C TRP A 34 -5.02 1.65 -20.32
N GLN A 35 -4.70 1.94 -21.58
CA GLN A 35 -3.33 2.28 -22.00
C GLN A 35 -2.73 3.51 -21.29
N LYS A 36 -3.57 4.36 -20.68
CA LYS A 36 -3.15 5.56 -19.94
C LYS A 36 -3.59 5.55 -18.47
N ALA A 37 -4.22 4.46 -18.01
CA ALA A 37 -4.74 4.35 -16.65
C ALA A 37 -3.61 4.54 -15.64
N PHE A 38 -3.92 5.26 -14.55
CA PHE A 38 -2.98 5.50 -13.44
C PHE A 38 -1.68 6.22 -13.80
N ALA A 39 -1.56 6.83 -14.99
CA ALA A 39 -0.32 7.49 -15.44
C ALA A 39 0.19 8.59 -14.47
N HIS A 40 -0.72 9.18 -13.69
CA HIS A 40 -0.49 10.17 -12.63
C HIS A 40 0.06 9.59 -11.32
N THR A 41 0.43 8.31 -11.31
CA THR A 41 0.95 7.61 -10.13
C THR A 41 2.22 6.85 -10.50
N ARG A 42 3.01 6.46 -9.49
CA ARG A 42 4.19 5.61 -9.73
C ARG A 42 3.82 4.17 -10.12
N LYS A 43 2.63 3.69 -9.71
CA LYS A 43 2.09 2.37 -10.04
C LYS A 43 1.05 2.50 -11.15
N ASP A 44 1.52 2.78 -12.37
CA ASP A 44 0.63 2.89 -13.53
C ASP A 44 0.15 1.51 -14.02
N LYS A 45 -0.62 1.47 -15.13
CA LYS A 45 -1.12 0.20 -15.70
C LYS A 45 -0.05 -0.89 -15.80
N ARG A 46 1.21 -0.53 -16.12
CA ARG A 46 2.30 -1.50 -16.32
C ARG A 46 2.58 -2.24 -15.02
N TYR A 47 2.50 -1.55 -13.89
CA TYR A 47 2.69 -2.15 -12.57
C TYR A 47 1.60 -3.19 -12.27
N TYR A 48 0.33 -2.85 -12.51
CA TYR A 48 -0.78 -3.79 -12.32
C TYR A 48 -0.66 -5.02 -13.22
N GLU A 49 -0.24 -4.83 -14.47
CA GLU A 49 0.03 -5.94 -15.38
C GLU A 49 1.22 -6.80 -14.91
N ILE A 50 2.32 -6.20 -14.43
CA ILE A 50 3.46 -6.95 -13.85
C ILE A 50 3.00 -7.76 -12.65
N VAL A 51 2.25 -7.14 -11.73
CA VAL A 51 1.71 -7.82 -10.54
C VAL A 51 0.88 -9.03 -10.95
N GLN A 52 -0.04 -8.86 -11.90
CA GLN A 52 -0.85 -9.97 -12.41
C GLN A 52 -0.02 -11.06 -13.10
N ASP A 53 1.06 -10.69 -13.79
CA ASP A 53 1.93 -11.63 -14.51
C ASP A 53 2.87 -12.42 -13.58
N THR A 54 3.21 -11.88 -12.41
CA THR A 54 4.38 -12.33 -11.66
C THR A 54 4.13 -12.64 -10.19
N ILE A 55 2.99 -12.20 -9.62
CA ILE A 55 2.65 -12.43 -8.21
C ILE A 55 1.55 -13.47 -8.13
N MET A 56 1.79 -14.46 -7.25
CA MET A 56 0.91 -15.53 -6.74
C MET A 56 -0.16 -16.09 -7.70
N PRO A 57 -0.15 -17.39 -8.01
CA PRO A 57 -1.13 -17.99 -8.91
C PRO A 57 -2.58 -17.98 -8.39
N ASP A 58 -2.80 -17.75 -7.09
CA ASP A 58 -4.11 -17.89 -6.44
C ASP A 58 -4.97 -16.61 -6.51
N PHE A 59 -4.49 -15.55 -7.16
CA PHE A 59 -5.24 -14.31 -7.35
C PHE A 59 -5.99 -14.30 -8.69
N ASP A 60 -7.31 -14.17 -8.62
CA ASP A 60 -8.15 -13.99 -9.79
C ASP A 60 -8.34 -12.50 -10.09
N PHE A 61 -7.42 -11.94 -10.88
CA PHE A 61 -7.41 -10.51 -11.23
C PHE A 61 -8.53 -10.14 -12.22
N ARG A 62 -9.24 -9.06 -11.93
CA ARG A 62 -10.35 -8.51 -12.71
C ARG A 62 -10.35 -6.99 -12.64
N TYR A 63 -11.19 -6.37 -13.45
CA TYR A 63 -11.23 -4.92 -13.59
C TYR A 63 -12.67 -4.46 -13.69
N PHE A 64 -13.04 -3.46 -12.88
CA PHE A 64 -14.26 -2.71 -13.12
C PHE A 64 -14.02 -1.70 -14.24
N ILE A 65 -14.87 -1.74 -15.25
CA ILE A 65 -14.86 -0.83 -16.40
C ILE A 65 -16.02 0.14 -16.23
N LEU A 66 -15.70 1.40 -15.98
CA LEU A 66 -16.71 2.43 -15.78
C LEU A 66 -16.91 3.20 -17.08
N ARG A 67 -18.16 3.35 -17.48
CA ARG A 67 -18.56 4.07 -18.68
C ARG A 67 -19.35 5.31 -18.32
N ASP A 68 -19.07 6.40 -19.03
CA ASP A 68 -19.86 7.62 -18.94
C ASP A 68 -21.20 7.49 -19.69
N ASP A 69 -21.98 8.58 -19.71
CA ASP A 69 -23.32 8.59 -20.32
C ASP A 69 -23.29 8.41 -21.86
N ASP A 70 -22.11 8.59 -22.47
CA ASP A 70 -21.85 8.38 -23.89
C ASP A 70 -21.31 6.95 -24.17
N GLY A 71 -21.25 6.09 -23.15
CA GLY A 71 -20.77 4.71 -23.22
C GLY A 71 -19.24 4.55 -23.31
N LYS A 72 -18.50 5.65 -23.17
CA LYS A 72 -17.04 5.65 -23.27
C LYS A 72 -16.42 5.23 -21.94
N VAL A 73 -15.40 4.37 -22.00
CA VAL A 73 -14.62 4.00 -20.82
C VAL A 73 -13.94 5.24 -20.25
N CYS A 74 -14.30 5.58 -19.02
CA CYS A 74 -13.81 6.74 -18.30
C CYS A 74 -12.92 6.35 -17.11
N ALA A 75 -13.09 5.17 -16.51
CA ALA A 75 -12.18 4.69 -15.48
C ALA A 75 -12.07 3.17 -15.55
N VAL A 76 -10.90 2.66 -15.15
CA VAL A 76 -10.67 1.23 -14.96
C VAL A 76 -10.13 1.01 -13.56
N GLN A 77 -10.90 0.32 -12.71
CA GLN A 77 -10.49 0.05 -11.34
C GLN A 77 -10.13 -1.44 -11.16
N PRO A 78 -8.85 -1.78 -10.94
CA PRO A 78 -8.42 -3.15 -10.68
C PRO A 78 -8.96 -3.68 -9.36
N PHE A 79 -9.31 -4.96 -9.37
CA PHE A 79 -9.59 -5.75 -8.18
C PHE A 79 -9.12 -7.19 -8.39
N PHE A 80 -9.10 -7.98 -7.32
CA PHE A 80 -8.78 -9.39 -7.40
C PHE A 80 -9.63 -10.18 -6.39
N LEU A 81 -9.88 -11.44 -6.71
CA LEU A 81 -10.50 -12.39 -5.80
C LEU A 81 -9.43 -13.32 -5.25
N LEU A 82 -9.59 -13.67 -3.98
CA LEU A 82 -8.76 -14.66 -3.29
C LEU A 82 -9.60 -15.36 -2.23
N ASP A 83 -9.29 -16.61 -1.95
CA ASP A 83 -9.88 -17.37 -0.85
C ASP A 83 -9.00 -17.20 0.39
N GLN A 84 -9.37 -16.28 1.28
CA GLN A 84 -8.58 -16.01 2.48
C GLN A 84 -8.91 -16.98 3.59
N ASP A 85 -7.88 -17.44 4.28
CA ASP A 85 -8.05 -18.11 5.55
C ASP A 85 -8.28 -17.08 6.67
N LEU A 86 -9.48 -17.08 7.26
CA LEU A 86 -9.82 -16.21 8.40
C LEU A 86 -8.90 -16.39 9.63
N LEU A 87 -8.10 -17.47 9.67
CA LEU A 87 -7.20 -17.79 10.77
C LEU A 87 -5.75 -17.37 10.55
N GLU A 88 -5.38 -16.89 9.36
CA GLU A 88 -4.02 -16.42 9.08
C GLU A 88 -3.58 -15.24 9.97
N GLY A 89 -4.52 -14.54 10.62
CA GLY A 89 -4.27 -13.48 11.60
C GLY A 89 -4.73 -13.77 13.05
N SER A 90 -5.15 -15.01 13.37
CA SER A 90 -5.70 -15.36 14.69
C SER A 90 -4.63 -15.81 15.69
N SER A 91 -4.88 -15.64 16.99
CA SER A 91 -3.97 -16.06 18.06
C SER A 91 -3.67 -17.58 18.01
N ARG A 92 -2.49 -17.97 18.51
CA ARG A 92 -1.96 -19.36 18.47
C ARG A 92 -2.93 -20.42 19.01
N ILE A 93 -3.81 -20.06 19.96
CA ILE A 93 -4.77 -20.97 20.59
C ILE A 93 -5.94 -21.30 19.65
N LEU A 94 -6.41 -20.34 18.84
CA LEU A 94 -7.51 -20.55 17.89
C LEU A 94 -7.06 -21.37 16.66
N ARG A 95 -5.78 -21.30 16.29
CA ARG A 95 -5.20 -22.14 15.21
C ARG A 95 -5.27 -23.62 15.53
N SER A 96 -4.88 -24.04 16.74
CA SER A 96 -4.79 -25.46 17.10
C SER A 96 -6.16 -26.18 17.09
N SER A 97 -7.22 -25.51 17.55
CA SER A 97 -8.58 -26.08 17.50
C SER A 97 -9.16 -26.12 16.08
N ALA A 98 -8.74 -25.19 15.22
CA ALA A 98 -9.21 -25.13 13.85
C ALA A 98 -8.54 -26.12 12.89
N GLU A 99 -7.28 -26.49 13.13
CA GLU A 99 -6.58 -27.53 12.37
C GLU A 99 -7.26 -28.91 12.53
N LEU A 100 -7.78 -29.19 13.73
CA LEU A 100 -8.56 -30.40 14.03
C LEU A 100 -9.88 -30.45 13.24
N ILE A 101 -10.55 -29.30 13.06
CA ILE A 101 -11.79 -29.19 12.28
C ILE A 101 -11.50 -29.25 10.77
N ARG A 102 -10.34 -28.76 10.32
CA ARG A 102 -9.90 -28.85 8.92
C ARG A 102 -9.64 -30.27 8.43
N GLY A 103 -9.22 -31.16 9.32
CA GLY A 103 -9.10 -32.59 8.99
C GLY A 103 -10.43 -33.23 8.59
N MET A 104 -11.55 -32.67 9.05
CA MET A 104 -12.90 -33.14 8.72
C MET A 104 -13.61 -32.26 7.67
N TRP A 105 -13.24 -30.98 7.56
CA TRP A 105 -13.83 -30.05 6.58
C TRP A 105 -12.77 -29.09 5.99
N PRO A 106 -12.18 -29.42 4.82
CA PRO A 106 -11.04 -28.70 4.26
C PRO A 106 -11.30 -27.22 3.91
N SER A 107 -12.57 -26.83 3.72
CA SER A 107 -12.99 -25.45 3.41
C SER A 107 -13.39 -24.63 4.65
N PHE A 108 -13.24 -25.18 5.87
CA PHE A 108 -13.57 -24.48 7.10
C PHE A 108 -12.69 -23.21 7.25
N LEU A 109 -13.37 -22.05 7.31
CA LEU A 109 -12.81 -20.70 7.47
C LEU A 109 -12.08 -20.11 6.25
N LYS A 110 -12.17 -20.73 5.07
CA LYS A 110 -11.79 -20.08 3.80
C LYS A 110 -12.93 -19.22 3.28
N MET A 111 -12.70 -17.91 3.17
CA MET A 111 -13.68 -16.94 2.74
C MET A 111 -13.21 -16.23 1.47
N ARG A 112 -13.95 -16.46 0.38
CA ARG A 112 -13.75 -15.72 -0.87
C ARG A 112 -13.96 -14.23 -0.65
N THR A 113 -12.95 -13.44 -0.94
CA THR A 113 -12.91 -12.00 -0.69
C THR A 113 -12.67 -11.27 -2.00
N LEU A 114 -13.44 -10.20 -2.24
CA LEU A 114 -13.19 -9.26 -3.33
C LEU A 114 -12.33 -8.12 -2.80
N MET A 115 -11.10 -8.00 -3.28
CA MET A 115 -10.18 -6.94 -2.93
C MET A 115 -10.08 -5.89 -4.04
N LEU A 116 -10.72 -4.75 -3.84
CA LEU A 116 -10.59 -3.58 -4.73
C LEU A 116 -9.27 -2.89 -4.44
N GLY A 117 -8.40 -2.74 -5.44
CA GLY A 117 -7.10 -2.08 -5.28
C GLY A 117 -5.92 -2.88 -5.84
N CYS A 118 -4.77 -2.78 -5.16
CA CYS A 118 -3.52 -3.41 -5.60
C CYS A 118 -3.11 -4.55 -4.67
N ALA A 119 -2.73 -5.68 -5.26
CA ALA A 119 -2.25 -6.83 -4.49
C ALA A 119 -0.88 -6.57 -3.83
N ALA A 120 0.01 -5.84 -4.50
CA ALA A 120 1.34 -5.51 -3.99
C ALA A 120 1.49 -4.00 -3.75
N GLY A 121 1.29 -3.61 -2.50
CA GLY A 121 1.30 -2.23 -2.01
C GLY A 121 -0.07 -1.53 -2.08
N GLU A 122 -0.05 -0.20 -2.02
CA GLU A 122 -1.26 0.61 -1.87
C GLU A 122 -2.00 0.85 -3.19
N ALA A 123 -3.30 1.11 -3.05
CA ALA A 123 -4.21 1.35 -4.16
C ALA A 123 -4.36 2.82 -4.52
N HIS A 124 -4.75 3.06 -5.76
CA HIS A 124 -5.12 4.36 -6.29
C HIS A 124 -6.45 4.24 -7.04
N LEU A 125 -7.14 5.37 -7.16
CA LEU A 125 -8.28 5.51 -8.07
C LEU A 125 -7.77 5.88 -9.45
N ASP A 126 -8.27 5.22 -10.48
CA ASP A 126 -8.02 5.65 -11.85
C ASP A 126 -8.78 6.96 -12.08
N ARG A 127 -8.10 7.98 -12.59
CA ARG A 127 -8.71 9.31 -12.79
C ARG A 127 -8.81 9.54 -14.29
N SER A 128 -10.04 9.60 -14.81
CA SER A 128 -10.31 10.49 -15.94
C SER A 128 -10.90 11.80 -15.44
N ASN A 129 -10.30 12.90 -15.87
CA ASN A 129 -10.98 14.19 -16.03
C ASN A 129 -11.79 14.75 -14.84
N GLY A 130 -11.41 14.43 -13.59
CA GLY A 130 -12.01 15.07 -12.40
C GLY A 130 -13.25 14.42 -11.80
N HIS A 131 -13.65 13.22 -12.26
CA HIS A 131 -14.87 12.54 -11.78
C HIS A 131 -14.65 11.37 -10.79
N ALA A 132 -13.51 11.34 -10.09
CA ALA A 132 -13.12 10.22 -9.22
C ALA A 132 -14.20 9.84 -8.19
N SER A 133 -14.90 10.81 -7.61
CA SER A 133 -15.96 10.55 -6.64
C SER A 133 -17.22 9.94 -7.26
N ALA A 134 -17.58 10.33 -8.50
CA ALA A 134 -18.71 9.73 -9.22
C ALA A 134 -18.41 8.27 -9.63
N ASP A 135 -17.17 8.01 -10.02
CA ASP A 135 -16.68 6.66 -10.32
C ASP A 135 -16.69 5.76 -9.09
N ALA A 136 -16.16 6.28 -7.96
CA ALA A 136 -16.21 5.60 -6.68
C ALA A 136 -17.65 5.32 -6.21
N ALA A 137 -18.56 6.27 -6.39
CA ALA A 137 -19.99 6.10 -6.07
C ALA A 137 -20.62 4.98 -6.89
N LEU A 138 -20.35 4.94 -8.20
CA LEU A 138 -20.88 3.89 -9.09
C LEU A 138 -20.36 2.50 -8.69
N ILE A 139 -19.07 2.39 -8.32
CA ILE A 139 -18.53 1.13 -7.78
C ILE A 139 -19.22 0.79 -6.45
N ALA A 140 -19.34 1.73 -5.51
CA ALA A 140 -19.94 1.49 -4.20
C ALA A 140 -21.39 0.95 -4.31
N GLN A 141 -22.17 1.49 -5.25
CA GLN A 141 -23.54 1.06 -5.53
C GLN A 141 -23.63 -0.38 -6.04
N ASN A 142 -22.66 -0.82 -6.85
CA ASN A 142 -22.76 -2.09 -7.60
C ASN A 142 -21.85 -3.22 -7.07
N ILE A 143 -20.80 -2.89 -6.32
CA ILE A 143 -19.77 -3.85 -5.90
C ILE A 143 -20.32 -5.00 -5.06
N THR A 144 -21.37 -4.78 -4.27
CA THR A 144 -22.02 -5.84 -3.48
C THR A 144 -22.73 -6.87 -4.37
N HIS A 145 -23.38 -6.41 -5.44
CA HIS A 145 -24.02 -7.30 -6.41
C HIS A 145 -22.98 -8.16 -7.12
N HIS A 146 -21.92 -7.53 -7.62
CA HIS A 146 -20.82 -8.22 -8.29
C HIS A 146 -20.09 -9.20 -7.36
N ALA A 147 -19.83 -8.82 -6.11
CA ALA A 147 -19.22 -9.71 -5.12
C ALA A 147 -20.07 -10.97 -4.89
N LYS A 148 -21.39 -10.81 -4.73
CA LYS A 148 -22.33 -11.94 -4.59
C LYS A 148 -22.31 -12.85 -5.82
N ALA A 149 -22.34 -12.27 -7.02
CA ALA A 149 -22.30 -13.01 -8.29
C ALA A 149 -21.00 -13.83 -8.44
N MET A 150 -19.88 -13.33 -7.92
CA MET A 150 -18.58 -14.02 -7.92
C MET A 150 -18.35 -14.90 -6.67
N GLY A 151 -19.38 -15.11 -5.85
CA GLY A 151 -19.33 -15.95 -4.65
C GLY A 151 -18.55 -15.36 -3.46
N ALA A 152 -18.08 -14.11 -3.57
CA ALA A 152 -17.37 -13.44 -2.49
C ALA A 152 -18.32 -13.08 -1.33
N LYS A 153 -17.84 -13.26 -0.09
CA LYS A 153 -18.60 -12.95 1.13
C LYS A 153 -18.12 -11.67 1.81
N LEU A 154 -16.89 -11.27 1.55
CA LEU A 154 -16.27 -10.05 2.06
C LEU A 154 -15.79 -9.18 0.90
N ILE A 155 -15.90 -7.87 1.09
CA ILE A 155 -15.34 -6.86 0.19
C ILE A 155 -14.36 -6.02 1.00
N VAL A 156 -13.16 -5.85 0.48
CA VAL A 156 -12.10 -5.02 1.07
C VAL A 156 -11.59 -4.05 0.01
N LEU A 157 -11.68 -2.76 0.26
CA LEU A 157 -10.87 -1.77 -0.46
C LEU A 157 -9.50 -1.80 0.18
N LYS A 158 -8.54 -2.44 -0.49
CA LYS A 158 -7.21 -2.67 0.05
C LYS A 158 -6.36 -1.41 -0.15
N GLU A 159 -6.14 -0.73 0.96
CA GLU A 159 -5.07 0.23 1.18
C GLU A 159 -5.13 1.48 0.30
N PHE A 160 -6.14 2.33 0.51
CA PHE A 160 -6.23 3.62 -0.16
C PHE A 160 -5.65 4.73 0.72
N PRO A 161 -4.69 5.55 0.21
CA PRO A 161 -4.21 6.72 0.91
C PRO A 161 -5.32 7.68 1.36
N ALA A 162 -5.14 8.32 2.52
CA ALA A 162 -6.16 9.21 3.10
C ALA A 162 -6.59 10.39 2.21
N ARG A 163 -5.80 10.76 1.21
CA ARG A 163 -6.19 11.74 0.18
C ARG A 163 -7.45 11.33 -0.61
N TYR A 164 -7.80 10.04 -0.61
CA TYR A 164 -9.01 9.51 -1.27
C TYR A 164 -10.22 9.42 -0.32
N ARG A 165 -10.12 9.82 0.95
CA ARG A 165 -11.24 9.73 1.92
C ARG A 165 -12.51 10.41 1.42
N HIS A 166 -12.38 11.58 0.79
CA HIS A 166 -13.51 12.29 0.22
C HIS A 166 -14.13 11.55 -0.97
N ASP A 167 -13.29 11.09 -1.91
CA ASP A 167 -13.79 10.32 -3.07
C ASP A 167 -14.46 9.01 -2.66
N LEU A 168 -14.00 8.39 -1.57
CA LEU A 168 -14.47 7.09 -1.07
C LEU A 168 -15.58 7.20 -0.01
N GLU A 169 -16.05 8.41 0.31
CA GLU A 169 -17.10 8.62 1.31
C GLU A 169 -18.37 7.84 0.98
N PHE A 170 -18.72 7.73 -0.31
CA PHE A 170 -19.86 6.94 -0.80
C PHE A 170 -19.81 5.46 -0.39
N PHE A 171 -18.63 4.87 -0.16
CA PHE A 171 -18.56 3.49 0.35
C PHE A 171 -19.12 3.41 1.77
N ILE A 172 -18.93 4.44 2.60
CA ILE A 172 -19.51 4.51 3.95
C ILE A 172 -21.03 4.56 3.87
N ASP A 173 -21.58 5.36 2.96
CA ASP A 173 -23.03 5.44 2.70
C ASP A 173 -23.61 4.09 2.26
N HIS A 174 -22.82 3.30 1.51
CA HIS A 174 -23.16 1.94 1.09
C HIS A 174 -22.79 0.88 2.15
N GLY A 175 -22.63 1.32 3.39
CA GLY A 175 -22.48 0.48 4.56
C GLY A 175 -21.14 -0.24 4.64
N PHE A 176 -20.08 0.28 4.04
CA PHE A 176 -18.71 -0.09 4.43
C PHE A 176 -18.36 0.55 5.77
N ALA A 177 -17.33 0.02 6.41
CA ALA A 177 -16.66 0.67 7.53
C ALA A 177 -15.21 0.96 7.15
N ARG A 178 -14.77 2.20 7.38
CA ARG A 178 -13.37 2.59 7.23
C ARG A 178 -12.61 2.21 8.50
N ILE A 179 -11.44 1.62 8.34
CA ILE A 179 -10.44 1.47 9.41
C ILE A 179 -9.06 1.83 8.86
N PRO A 180 -8.12 2.31 9.69
CA PRO A 180 -6.75 2.47 9.23
C PRO A 180 -6.12 1.11 8.91
N SER A 181 -5.37 1.03 7.81
CA SER A 181 -4.39 -0.04 7.61
C SER A 181 -3.13 0.26 8.43
N LEU A 182 -2.11 -0.58 8.28
CA LEU A 182 -0.75 -0.19 8.62
C LEU A 182 -0.32 1.00 7.73
N PRO A 183 -0.07 2.18 8.32
CA PRO A 183 0.26 3.37 7.52
C PRO A 183 1.63 3.23 6.88
N MET A 184 1.79 3.85 5.71
CA MET A 184 3.13 4.14 5.21
C MET A 184 3.81 5.17 6.11
N ALA A 185 5.09 5.44 5.85
CA ALA A 185 5.81 6.52 6.47
C ALA A 185 6.30 7.51 5.41
N GLU A 186 6.25 8.80 5.71
CA GLU A 186 6.71 9.88 4.83
C GLU A 186 7.79 10.71 5.53
N LEU A 187 8.82 11.09 4.76
CA LEU A 187 9.83 12.07 5.13
C LEU A 187 9.87 13.15 4.06
N LYS A 188 9.67 14.41 4.46
CA LYS A 188 9.89 15.58 3.60
C LYS A 188 11.39 15.79 3.41
N LEU A 189 11.81 16.06 2.17
CA LEU A 189 13.21 16.19 1.77
C LEU A 189 13.59 17.66 1.45
N ASP A 190 13.06 18.61 2.23
CA ASP A 190 13.34 20.04 2.10
C ASP A 190 14.71 20.43 2.72
N TYR A 191 15.74 19.70 2.32
CA TYR A 191 17.11 19.81 2.81
C TYR A 191 18.07 20.05 1.66
N LYS A 192 19.17 20.77 1.94
CA LYS A 192 20.23 21.00 0.96
C LYS A 192 20.95 19.69 0.57
N ASP A 193 21.24 18.87 1.57
CA ASP A 193 21.97 17.61 1.48
C ASP A 193 21.65 16.74 2.71
N PHE A 194 22.24 15.55 2.81
CA PHE A 194 22.01 14.65 3.93
C PHE A 194 22.52 15.18 5.28
N GLU A 195 23.60 15.96 5.29
CA GLU A 195 24.13 16.58 6.51
C GLU A 195 23.20 17.69 7.03
N ASP A 196 22.55 18.43 6.12
CA ASP A 196 21.49 19.37 6.45
C ASP A 196 20.27 18.66 7.05
N TYR A 197 19.88 17.51 6.50
CA TYR A 197 18.86 16.63 7.10
C TYR A 197 19.24 16.19 8.51
N LEU A 198 20.46 15.70 8.74
CA LEU A 198 20.90 15.28 10.07
C LEU A 198 20.76 16.44 11.07
N ARG A 199 21.23 17.64 10.71
CA ARG A 199 21.21 18.83 11.58
C ARG A 199 19.81 19.34 11.91
N ARG A 200 18.95 19.45 10.90
CA ARG A 200 17.62 20.09 11.01
C ARG A 200 16.51 19.10 11.36
N GLY A 201 16.60 17.87 10.86
CA GLY A 201 15.56 16.85 10.97
C GLY A 201 15.67 15.99 12.24
N LEU A 202 16.84 15.89 12.87
CA LEU A 202 17.09 14.93 13.94
C LEU A 202 17.61 15.55 15.26
N SER A 203 17.26 14.91 16.37
CA SER A 203 17.78 15.26 17.70
C SER A 203 19.30 15.06 17.79
N ALA A 204 19.97 15.78 18.70
CA ALA A 204 21.42 15.63 18.93
C ALA A 204 21.81 14.19 19.28
N ARG A 205 21.00 13.51 20.11
CA ARG A 205 21.20 12.11 20.47
C ARG A 205 21.15 11.19 19.24
N MET A 206 20.13 11.37 18.38
CA MET A 206 19.99 10.55 17.19
C MET A 206 21.12 10.81 16.18
N ARG A 207 21.50 12.07 15.98
CA ARG A 207 22.66 12.43 15.15
C ARG A 207 23.94 11.73 15.62
N SER A 208 24.22 11.78 16.93
CA SER A 208 25.40 11.12 17.50
C SER A 208 25.34 9.60 17.34
N ASP A 209 24.15 9.01 17.46
CA ASP A 209 23.92 7.59 17.25
C ASP A 209 24.20 7.16 15.80
N LEU A 210 23.64 7.87 14.83
CA LEU A 210 23.88 7.61 13.41
C LEU A 210 25.34 7.78 13.03
N ARG A 211 26.01 8.86 13.48
CA ARG A 211 27.44 9.05 13.22
C ARG A 211 28.30 7.92 13.76
N ARG A 212 27.95 7.35 14.93
CA ARG A 212 28.65 6.18 15.48
C ARG A 212 28.42 4.94 14.61
N LYS A 213 27.18 4.72 14.17
CA LYS A 213 26.82 3.60 13.27
C LYS A 213 27.54 3.70 11.92
N TYR A 214 27.65 4.89 11.34
CA TYR A 214 28.40 5.09 10.10
C TYR A 214 29.89 4.83 10.27
N ARG A 215 30.51 5.31 11.35
CA ARG A 215 31.91 4.96 11.66
C ARG A 215 32.14 3.46 11.83
N ALA A 216 31.18 2.75 12.43
CA ALA A 216 31.26 1.29 12.56
C ALA A 216 31.12 0.59 11.20
N ALA A 217 30.25 1.09 10.32
CA ALA A 217 30.14 0.59 8.95
C ALA A 217 31.43 0.82 8.15
N ASP A 218 32.05 1.99 8.31
CA ASP A 218 33.28 2.40 7.62
C ASP A 218 34.55 1.69 8.17
N ALA A 219 34.47 1.01 9.31
CA ALA A 219 35.60 0.31 9.91
C ALA A 219 35.90 -1.04 9.23
N GLY A 220 34.97 -1.58 8.46
CA GLY A 220 35.17 -2.80 7.68
C GLY A 220 35.45 -2.53 6.20
N PRO A 221 35.51 -3.59 5.37
CA PRO A 221 35.58 -3.47 3.92
C PRO A 221 34.63 -2.40 3.34
N PRO A 222 35.10 -1.57 2.40
CA PRO A 222 34.30 -0.50 1.82
C PRO A 222 33.00 -1.01 1.19
N ILE A 223 31.91 -0.33 1.51
CA ILE A 223 30.60 -0.58 0.91
C ILE A 223 30.37 0.45 -0.19
N SER A 224 30.21 -0.02 -1.42
CA SER A 224 29.90 0.83 -2.57
C SER A 224 28.43 0.69 -2.96
N MET A 225 27.79 1.79 -3.36
CA MET A 225 26.40 1.79 -3.84
C MET A 225 26.37 2.06 -5.34
N THR A 226 25.61 1.25 -6.07
CA THR A 226 25.26 1.49 -7.48
C THR A 226 23.74 1.64 -7.63
N VAL A 227 23.31 2.49 -8.56
CA VAL A 227 21.88 2.66 -8.90
C VAL A 227 21.62 2.08 -10.27
N LEU A 228 20.78 1.06 -10.33
CA LEU A 228 20.41 0.34 -11.54
C LEU A 228 18.95 0.59 -11.88
N ARG A 229 18.60 0.48 -13.16
CA ARG A 229 17.21 0.48 -13.64
C ARG A 229 16.69 -0.93 -13.87
N ASP A 230 17.58 -1.89 -14.03
CA ASP A 230 17.29 -3.30 -14.25
C ASP A 230 18.24 -4.15 -13.41
N VAL A 231 17.76 -5.28 -12.90
CA VAL A 231 18.52 -6.20 -12.04
C VAL A 231 18.49 -7.63 -12.57
N SER A 232 18.06 -7.84 -13.81
CA SER A 232 17.86 -9.17 -14.39
C SER A 232 19.13 -10.01 -14.35
N ASP A 233 20.29 -9.40 -14.59
CA ASP A 233 21.59 -10.07 -14.61
C ASP A 233 22.11 -10.46 -13.21
N ILE A 234 21.58 -9.83 -12.16
CA ILE A 234 22.04 -10.00 -10.76
C ILE A 234 20.90 -10.45 -9.82
N ILE A 235 19.76 -10.85 -10.37
CA ILE A 235 18.57 -11.16 -9.60
C ILE A 235 18.76 -12.39 -8.71
N ASP A 236 19.61 -13.34 -9.14
CA ASP A 236 19.90 -14.54 -8.36
C ASP A 236 20.73 -14.24 -7.11
N GLU A 237 21.49 -13.15 -7.11
CA GLU A 237 22.20 -12.63 -5.93
C GLU A 237 21.28 -11.77 -5.04
N ILE A 238 20.39 -10.98 -5.64
CA ILE A 238 19.49 -10.04 -4.93
C ILE A 238 18.32 -10.76 -4.25
N TYR A 239 17.73 -11.76 -4.90
CA TYR A 239 16.51 -12.40 -4.43
C TYR A 239 16.65 -13.13 -3.08
N PRO A 240 17.77 -13.81 -2.76
CA PRO A 240 18.00 -14.33 -1.41
C PRO A 240 17.92 -13.26 -0.31
N LEU A 241 18.45 -12.06 -0.56
CA LEU A 241 18.40 -10.95 0.40
C LEU A 241 16.97 -10.46 0.65
N TYR A 242 16.12 -10.50 -0.39
CA TYR A 242 14.68 -10.24 -0.25
C TYR A 242 14.03 -11.30 0.63
N LEU A 243 14.33 -12.59 0.39
CA LEU A 243 13.75 -13.69 1.15
C LEU A 243 14.13 -13.65 2.63
N GLN A 244 15.35 -13.23 2.97
CA GLN A 244 15.77 -13.05 4.37
C GLN A 244 14.86 -12.04 5.09
N VAL A 245 14.64 -10.85 4.50
CA VAL A 245 13.75 -9.83 5.07
C VAL A 245 12.29 -10.28 5.06
N TYR A 246 11.84 -10.93 3.99
CA TYR A 246 10.49 -11.48 3.88
C TYR A 246 10.22 -12.50 4.99
N ASN A 247 11.08 -13.52 5.15
CA ASN A 247 10.89 -14.60 6.12
C ASN A 247 10.93 -14.12 7.58
N ARG A 248 11.59 -12.99 7.87
CA ARG A 248 11.59 -12.37 9.20
C ARG A 248 10.27 -11.67 9.55
N SER A 249 9.50 -11.23 8.54
CA SER A 249 8.20 -10.61 8.78
C SER A 249 7.22 -11.65 9.30
N ASN A 250 6.43 -11.32 10.33
CA ASN A 250 5.31 -12.16 10.78
C ASN A 250 4.02 -11.91 9.96
N ARG A 251 4.09 -11.03 8.96
CA ARG A 251 2.96 -10.62 8.12
C ARG A 251 3.38 -10.69 6.66
N HIS A 252 2.71 -11.55 5.92
CA HIS A 252 2.92 -11.73 4.48
C HIS A 252 1.57 -11.62 3.81
N PHE A 253 1.40 -10.62 2.95
CA PHE A 253 0.24 -10.54 2.07
C PHE A 253 0.62 -11.03 0.66
N GLU A 254 1.76 -10.56 0.16
CA GLU A 254 2.33 -10.96 -1.12
C GLU A 254 3.78 -11.43 -0.97
N LYS A 255 4.14 -12.49 -1.71
CA LYS A 255 5.52 -12.88 -1.96
C LYS A 255 5.90 -12.49 -3.38
N LEU A 256 6.89 -11.60 -3.51
CA LEU A 256 7.43 -11.21 -4.80
C LEU A 256 8.25 -12.35 -5.39
N THR A 257 8.25 -12.47 -6.71
CA THR A 257 9.04 -13.46 -7.46
C THR A 257 10.26 -12.79 -8.08
N LYS A 258 11.24 -13.59 -8.54
CA LYS A 258 12.35 -13.09 -9.36
C LYS A 258 11.83 -12.36 -10.61
N ASP A 259 10.79 -12.91 -11.23
CA ASP A 259 10.19 -12.35 -12.44
C ASP A 259 9.49 -11.02 -12.20
N TYR A 260 8.95 -10.78 -11.00
CA TYR A 260 8.46 -9.45 -10.62
C TYR A 260 9.56 -8.40 -10.72
N PHE A 261 10.73 -8.66 -10.12
CA PHE A 261 11.86 -7.71 -10.14
C PHE A 261 12.42 -7.51 -11.54
N ARG A 262 12.59 -8.58 -12.33
CA ARG A 262 12.99 -8.53 -13.74
C ARG A 262 12.01 -7.69 -14.57
N ALA A 263 10.72 -8.01 -14.48
CA ALA A 263 9.68 -7.36 -15.26
C ALA A 263 9.55 -5.87 -14.89
N LEU A 264 9.73 -5.52 -13.62
CA LEU A 264 9.71 -4.13 -13.17
C LEU A 264 10.88 -3.31 -13.69
N GLY A 265 12.09 -3.90 -13.77
CA GLY A 265 13.24 -3.27 -14.39
C GLY A 265 13.06 -3.06 -15.89
N ALA A 266 12.61 -4.11 -16.60
CA ALA A 266 12.47 -4.09 -18.05
C ALA A 266 11.32 -3.21 -18.54
N ARG A 267 10.16 -3.23 -17.86
CA ARG A 267 8.92 -2.57 -18.33
C ARG A 267 8.69 -1.19 -17.73
N MET A 268 9.32 -0.87 -16.60
CA MET A 268 9.15 0.42 -15.91
C MET A 268 10.48 1.10 -15.52
N PRO A 269 11.53 1.11 -16.38
CA PRO A 269 12.83 1.70 -16.05
C PRO A 269 12.77 3.22 -15.85
N ASP A 270 11.69 3.88 -16.29
CA ASP A 270 11.40 5.29 -16.02
C ASP A 270 10.95 5.54 -14.57
N LYS A 271 10.33 4.55 -13.92
CA LYS A 271 9.74 4.67 -12.58
C LYS A 271 10.42 3.83 -11.50
N SER A 272 11.21 2.81 -11.83
CA SER A 272 11.89 1.95 -10.85
C SER A 272 13.39 2.29 -10.71
N ARG A 273 13.92 2.23 -9.49
CA ARG A 273 15.37 2.28 -9.23
C ARG A 273 15.73 1.21 -8.22
N PHE A 274 16.78 0.47 -8.55
CA PHE A 274 17.39 -0.54 -7.69
C PHE A 274 18.70 0.01 -7.16
N PHE A 275 18.76 0.25 -5.86
CA PHE A 275 20.01 0.57 -5.18
C PHE A 275 20.64 -0.74 -4.75
N VAL A 276 21.91 -0.96 -5.10
CA VAL A 276 22.63 -2.20 -4.83
C VAL A 276 23.92 -1.85 -4.13
N TRP A 277 24.12 -2.40 -2.93
CA TRP A 277 25.32 -2.22 -2.13
C TRP A 277 26.23 -3.43 -2.22
N ARG A 278 27.51 -3.19 -2.51
CA ARG A 278 28.54 -4.23 -2.62
C ARG A 278 29.67 -4.02 -1.62
N SER A 279 30.10 -5.12 -1.02
CA SER A 279 31.28 -5.21 -0.16
C SER A 279 32.13 -6.40 -0.64
N GLU A 280 33.42 -6.17 -0.89
CA GLU A 280 34.35 -7.22 -1.35
C GLU A 280 33.84 -8.00 -2.58
N GLY A 281 33.24 -7.28 -3.54
CA GLY A 281 32.68 -7.86 -4.76
C GLY A 281 31.33 -8.56 -4.61
N ARG A 282 30.81 -8.74 -3.40
CA ARG A 282 29.50 -9.39 -3.14
C ARG A 282 28.40 -8.38 -2.88
N ILE A 283 27.17 -8.67 -3.33
CA ILE A 283 25.99 -7.87 -2.99
C ILE A 283 25.56 -8.18 -1.56
N VAL A 284 25.55 -7.16 -0.70
CA VAL A 284 25.20 -7.27 0.73
C VAL A 284 23.86 -6.62 1.09
N ALA A 285 23.33 -5.78 0.20
CA ALA A 285 22.00 -5.21 0.35
C ALA A 285 21.46 -4.76 -1.01
N PHE A 286 20.13 -4.67 -1.11
CA PHE A 286 19.47 -3.98 -2.20
C PHE A 286 18.21 -3.25 -1.72
N SER A 287 17.80 -2.21 -2.43
CA SER A 287 16.55 -1.50 -2.21
C SER A 287 15.85 -1.26 -3.54
N LEU A 288 14.61 -1.72 -3.65
CA LEU A 288 13.71 -1.34 -4.74
C LEU A 288 12.95 -0.09 -4.34
N THR A 289 13.10 0.96 -5.14
CA THR A 289 12.32 2.19 -5.02
C THR A 289 11.53 2.46 -6.29
N MET A 290 10.39 3.13 -6.14
CA MET A 290 9.61 3.64 -7.25
C MET A 290 9.44 5.16 -7.14
N ALA A 291 9.56 5.86 -8.27
CA ALA A 291 9.52 7.31 -8.34
C ALA A 291 8.41 7.80 -9.27
N HIS A 292 7.81 8.93 -8.90
CA HIS A 292 6.87 9.67 -9.75
C HIS A 292 6.73 11.11 -9.26
N GLY A 293 6.76 12.08 -10.18
CA GLY A 293 6.70 13.49 -9.83
C GLY A 293 7.86 13.88 -8.90
N ASP A 294 7.54 14.48 -7.76
CA ASP A 294 8.49 14.89 -6.73
C ASP A 294 8.69 13.84 -5.61
N HIS A 295 8.13 12.63 -5.79
CA HIS A 295 8.20 11.54 -4.81
C HIS A 295 9.13 10.41 -5.24
N ILE A 296 9.83 9.86 -4.25
CA ILE A 296 10.42 8.53 -4.28
C ILE A 296 9.79 7.69 -3.17
N CYS A 297 9.54 6.41 -3.43
CA CYS A 297 8.98 5.48 -2.46
C CYS A 297 9.87 4.26 -2.32
N ASN A 298 10.33 3.99 -1.11
CA ASN A 298 11.05 2.77 -0.75
C ASN A 298 10.04 1.62 -0.60
N GLU A 299 9.97 0.76 -1.61
CA GLU A 299 9.00 -0.33 -1.68
C GLU A 299 9.52 -1.54 -0.88
N TYR A 300 10.71 -2.04 -1.23
CA TYR A 300 11.28 -3.27 -0.66
C TYR A 300 12.78 -3.12 -0.39
N LEU A 301 13.24 -3.72 0.71
CA LEU A 301 14.63 -3.76 1.12
C LEU A 301 15.02 -5.22 1.33
N GLY A 302 16.18 -5.62 0.81
CA GLY A 302 16.87 -6.85 1.17
C GLY A 302 18.20 -6.54 1.81
N LEU A 303 18.53 -7.26 2.88
CA LEU A 303 19.78 -7.11 3.62
C LEU A 303 20.35 -8.51 3.81
N ASP A 304 21.67 -8.63 3.73
CA ASP A 304 22.38 -9.82 4.13
C ASP A 304 22.50 -9.84 5.67
N ASP A 305 21.76 -10.72 6.32
CA ASP A 305 21.64 -10.80 7.78
C ASP A 305 22.99 -11.06 8.46
N ASP A 306 23.93 -11.74 7.80
CA ASP A 306 25.26 -12.05 8.34
C ASP A 306 26.07 -10.77 8.60
N VAL A 307 25.84 -9.71 7.82
CA VAL A 307 26.56 -8.43 7.90
C VAL A 307 25.66 -7.25 8.30
N ALA A 308 24.33 -7.39 8.22
CA ALA A 308 23.37 -6.29 8.38
C ALA A 308 23.44 -5.61 9.74
N MET A 309 23.53 -6.40 10.83
CA MET A 309 23.54 -5.88 12.19
C MET A 309 24.89 -5.26 12.56
N GLU A 310 25.99 -5.96 12.23
CA GLU A 310 27.36 -5.53 12.52
C GLU A 310 27.69 -4.22 11.79
N ARG A 311 27.32 -4.14 10.49
CA ARG A 311 27.63 -2.99 9.62
C ARG A 311 26.51 -1.98 9.54
N HIS A 312 25.44 -2.16 10.32
CA HIS A 312 24.29 -1.26 10.36
C HIS A 312 23.71 -0.94 8.96
N LEU A 313 23.63 -1.94 8.08
CA LEU A 313 23.33 -1.76 6.65
C LEU A 313 22.02 -1.02 6.38
N TYR A 314 21.00 -1.20 7.25
CA TYR A 314 19.76 -0.43 7.17
C TYR A 314 20.00 1.09 7.18
N PHE A 315 20.87 1.57 8.07
CA PHE A 315 21.16 3.00 8.22
C PHE A 315 22.06 3.52 7.11
N VAL A 316 22.97 2.69 6.59
CA VAL A 316 23.78 2.98 5.40
C VAL A 316 22.88 3.12 4.19
N ALA A 317 22.00 2.15 3.95
CA ALA A 317 21.04 2.18 2.84
C ALA A 317 20.12 3.40 2.94
N PHE A 318 19.63 3.71 4.13
CA PHE A 318 18.84 4.92 4.36
C PHE A 318 19.64 6.20 4.01
N ARG A 319 20.87 6.35 4.50
CA ARG A 319 21.74 7.51 4.19
C ARG A 319 21.89 7.68 2.69
N ASP A 320 22.25 6.61 1.99
CA ASP A 320 22.64 6.70 0.59
C ASP A 320 21.43 6.96 -0.31
N VAL A 321 20.30 6.29 -0.06
CA VAL A 321 19.04 6.55 -0.81
C VAL A 321 18.56 7.98 -0.57
N MET A 322 18.63 8.50 0.67
CA MET A 322 18.22 9.88 0.96
C MET A 322 19.16 10.91 0.33
N SER A 323 20.47 10.65 0.40
CA SER A 323 21.47 11.50 -0.27
C SER A 323 21.22 11.56 -1.77
N TRP A 324 20.97 10.40 -2.39
CA TRP A 324 20.64 10.32 -3.81
C TRP A 324 19.31 11.02 -4.13
N ALA A 325 18.28 10.83 -3.32
CA ALA A 325 16.98 11.45 -3.53
C ALA A 325 17.04 12.99 -3.46
N ILE A 326 17.72 13.54 -2.44
CA ILE A 326 17.92 14.98 -2.29
C ILE A 326 18.71 15.54 -3.48
N ALA A 327 19.81 14.88 -3.85
CA ALA A 327 20.65 15.30 -4.98
C ALA A 327 19.91 15.26 -6.33
N ASN A 328 18.90 14.40 -6.48
CA ASN A 328 18.05 14.31 -7.67
C ASN A 328 16.77 15.16 -7.56
N GLY A 329 16.65 16.03 -6.55
CA GLY A 329 15.59 17.03 -6.44
C GLY A 329 14.24 16.50 -5.95
N TYR A 330 14.16 15.26 -5.49
CA TYR A 330 12.94 14.73 -4.87
C TYR A 330 12.60 15.51 -3.61
N LYS A 331 11.31 15.74 -3.39
CA LYS A 331 10.79 16.53 -2.25
C LYS A 331 10.22 15.65 -1.14
N ARG A 332 9.88 14.41 -1.45
CA ARG A 332 9.26 13.49 -0.51
C ARG A 332 9.79 12.07 -0.69
N CYS A 333 10.15 11.43 0.41
CA CYS A 333 10.41 10.01 0.48
C CYS A 333 9.27 9.31 1.21
N LEU A 334 8.60 8.37 0.56
CA LEU A 334 7.69 7.44 1.21
C LEU A 334 8.40 6.10 1.50
N SER A 335 7.87 5.34 2.45
CA SER A 335 8.29 3.97 2.70
C SER A 335 7.10 3.14 3.14
N THR A 336 7.05 1.89 2.67
CA THR A 336 6.00 0.91 2.98
C THR A 336 5.81 0.69 4.49
N GLY A 337 4.62 0.23 4.89
CA GLY A 337 4.19 0.17 6.30
C GLY A 337 4.80 -0.99 7.11
N LEU A 338 6.12 -0.95 7.34
CA LEU A 338 6.87 -1.87 8.21
C LEU A 338 8.06 -1.17 8.88
N SER A 339 8.64 -1.78 9.92
CA SER A 339 9.85 -1.28 10.61
C SER A 339 9.72 0.16 11.13
N TYR A 340 8.67 0.44 11.89
CA TYR A 340 8.36 1.78 12.39
C TYR A 340 9.38 2.33 13.41
N GLY A 341 10.08 1.46 14.13
CA GLY A 341 11.10 1.83 15.14
C GLY A 341 12.15 2.79 14.60
N PRO A 342 12.96 2.37 13.62
CA PRO A 342 13.92 3.24 12.98
C PRO A 342 13.27 4.49 12.36
N LYS A 343 12.14 4.35 11.67
CA LYS A 343 11.46 5.47 10.98
C LYS A 343 11.03 6.59 11.91
N LEU A 344 10.46 6.26 13.08
CA LEU A 344 10.11 7.22 14.12
C LEU A 344 11.33 8.06 14.53
N HIS A 345 12.46 7.39 14.74
CA HIS A 345 13.69 8.05 15.16
C HIS A 345 14.41 8.80 14.03
N LEU A 346 14.12 8.46 12.78
CA LEU A 346 14.58 9.14 11.57
C LEU A 346 13.66 10.31 11.16
N GLY A 347 12.71 10.72 12.00
CA GLY A 347 11.89 11.90 11.76
C GLY A 347 10.80 11.72 10.70
N PHE A 348 10.44 10.49 10.37
CA PHE A 348 9.27 10.21 9.52
C PHE A 348 7.98 10.55 10.27
N ASP A 349 7.01 11.04 9.52
CA ASP A 349 5.61 11.09 9.92
C ASP A 349 4.85 9.92 9.28
N LEU A 350 3.68 9.58 9.82
CA LEU A 350 2.83 8.56 9.22
C LEU A 350 2.18 9.11 7.95
N TYR A 351 2.08 8.28 6.92
CA TYR A 351 1.30 8.53 5.73
C TYR A 351 0.05 7.64 5.80
N PRO A 352 -1.11 8.19 6.22
CA PRO A 352 -2.29 7.38 6.52
C PRO A 352 -2.84 6.68 5.27
N ILE A 353 -3.18 5.41 5.46
CA ILE A 353 -3.76 4.53 4.45
C ILE A 353 -4.92 3.79 5.11
N ASP A 354 -6.04 3.69 4.41
CA ASP A 354 -7.28 3.15 4.92
C ASP A 354 -7.66 1.84 4.22
N LEU A 355 -8.34 0.99 4.97
CA LEU A 355 -9.16 -0.11 4.47
C LEU A 355 -10.63 0.30 4.56
N TYR A 356 -11.43 -0.08 3.56
CA TYR A 356 -12.88 -0.05 3.67
C TYR A 356 -13.39 -1.46 3.56
N VAL A 357 -14.11 -1.92 4.59
CA VAL A 357 -14.50 -3.33 4.68
C VAL A 357 -16.01 -3.44 4.83
N ARG A 358 -16.57 -4.43 4.14
CA ARG A 358 -18.00 -4.75 4.20
C ARG A 358 -18.23 -6.24 4.00
N HIS A 359 -19.09 -6.82 4.83
CA HIS A 359 -19.65 -8.14 4.54
C HIS A 359 -20.82 -8.00 3.55
N VAL A 360 -20.94 -8.89 2.56
CA VAL A 360 -21.93 -8.75 1.46
C VAL A 360 -23.40 -8.90 1.90
N SER A 361 -23.62 -9.57 3.04
CA SER A 361 -24.94 -9.67 3.70
C SER A 361 -25.11 -8.53 4.70
N ASP A 362 -26.21 -7.77 4.58
CA ASP A 362 -26.52 -6.62 5.43
C ASP A 362 -26.62 -7.00 6.91
N HIS A 363 -27.27 -8.11 7.22
CA HIS A 363 -27.43 -8.60 8.59
C HIS A 363 -26.09 -8.92 9.25
N LEU A 364 -25.24 -9.66 8.54
CA LEU A 364 -23.90 -10.00 9.03
C LEU A 364 -22.96 -8.79 9.05
N ASN A 365 -23.16 -7.82 8.15
CA ASN A 365 -22.38 -6.60 8.11
C ASN A 365 -22.59 -5.73 9.36
N GLY A 366 -23.82 -5.66 9.87
CA GLY A 366 -24.09 -4.96 11.14
C GLY A 366 -23.31 -5.54 12.32
N LEU A 367 -23.23 -6.87 12.43
CA LEU A 367 -22.41 -7.56 13.43
C LEU A 367 -20.92 -7.34 13.17
N PHE A 368 -20.49 -7.52 11.93
CA PHE A 368 -19.09 -7.38 11.51
C PHE A 368 -18.53 -6.00 11.85
N LYS A 369 -19.30 -4.93 11.62
CA LYS A 369 -18.92 -3.55 11.98
C LYS A 369 -18.64 -3.36 13.46
N ARG A 370 -19.31 -4.09 14.35
CA ARG A 370 -19.08 -4.02 15.80
C ARG A 370 -17.78 -4.72 16.23
N VAL A 371 -17.36 -5.74 15.48
CA VAL A 371 -16.13 -6.51 15.75
C VAL A 371 -14.91 -5.83 15.11
N LEU A 372 -15.10 -5.09 14.03
CA LEU A 372 -14.02 -4.48 13.24
C LEU A 372 -13.02 -3.61 14.05
N PRO A 373 -13.43 -2.81 15.06
CA PRO A 373 -12.48 -2.05 15.89
C PRO A 373 -11.51 -2.91 16.72
N PHE A 374 -11.78 -4.21 16.86
CA PHE A 374 -10.89 -5.16 17.53
C PHE A 374 -9.93 -5.86 16.56
N LEU A 375 -10.24 -5.83 15.27
CA LEU A 375 -9.48 -6.48 14.20
C LEU A 375 -8.59 -5.50 13.41
N GLU A 376 -8.71 -4.19 13.67
CA GLU A 376 -7.98 -3.20 12.89
C GLU A 376 -6.45 -3.35 13.05
N PRO A 377 -5.67 -3.27 11.95
CA PRO A 377 -4.24 -3.60 11.95
C PRO A 377 -3.34 -2.81 12.88
N THR A 378 -3.69 -1.56 13.23
CA THR A 378 -2.84 -0.66 14.00
C THR A 378 -2.77 -1.02 15.48
N ARG A 379 -3.76 -1.77 16.01
CA ARG A 379 -3.72 -2.29 17.40
C ARG A 379 -2.50 -3.16 17.66
N ALA A 380 -2.11 -3.93 16.65
CA ALA A 380 -0.99 -4.85 16.74
C ALA A 380 0.36 -4.14 16.53
N GLU A 381 0.37 -2.81 16.44
CA GLU A 381 1.58 -1.99 16.35
C GLU A 381 1.50 -0.79 17.31
N PRO A 382 1.74 -0.99 18.62
CA PRO A 382 1.59 0.07 19.63
C PRO A 382 2.56 1.24 19.43
N LEU A 383 3.66 1.04 18.69
CA LEU A 383 4.64 2.07 18.41
C LEU A 383 4.05 3.23 17.58
N LEU A 384 3.01 2.98 16.77
CA LEU A 384 2.37 4.02 15.96
C LEU A 384 1.89 5.22 16.79
N LYS A 385 1.46 4.99 18.03
CA LYS A 385 1.00 6.03 18.96
C LYS A 385 2.07 7.07 19.32
N ARG A 386 3.35 6.77 19.06
CA ARG A 386 4.47 7.69 19.33
C ARG A 386 4.76 8.62 18.15
N PHE A 387 4.16 8.41 16.99
CA PHE A 387 4.30 9.33 15.86
C PHE A 387 3.46 10.59 16.09
N ARG A 388 4.01 11.75 15.69
CA ARG A 388 3.41 13.06 15.94
C ARG A 388 2.02 13.22 15.35
N ASN A 389 1.74 12.54 14.24
CA ASN A 389 0.49 12.63 13.50
C ASN A 389 -0.35 11.34 13.60
N TYR A 390 -0.25 10.59 14.70
CA TYR A 390 -1.02 9.36 14.91
C TYR A 390 -2.54 9.57 14.76
N ASP A 391 -3.07 10.71 15.21
CA ASP A 391 -4.51 10.99 15.13
C ASP A 391 -5.01 11.15 13.68
N ALA A 392 -4.12 11.45 12.73
CA ALA A 392 -4.47 11.54 11.31
C ALA A 392 -4.94 10.20 10.72
N LEU A 393 -4.58 9.07 11.34
CA LEU A 393 -5.09 7.74 10.98
C LEU A 393 -6.62 7.66 11.10
N TRP A 394 -7.18 8.37 12.07
CA TRP A 394 -8.60 8.31 12.41
C TRP A 394 -9.41 9.52 11.90
N ALA A 395 -8.76 10.59 11.42
CA ALA A 395 -9.44 11.78 10.91
C ALA A 395 -10.54 11.48 9.86
N GLY A 396 -11.70 12.13 9.99
CA GLY A 396 -12.86 11.93 9.10
C GLY A 396 -13.69 10.67 9.39
N GLN A 397 -13.53 10.05 10.57
CA GLN A 397 -14.54 9.13 11.09
C GLN A 397 -15.51 9.90 12.00
N SER A 398 -16.76 10.00 11.59
CA SER A 398 -17.87 10.32 12.51
C SER A 398 -17.89 9.23 13.58
N SER A 399 -17.84 9.61 14.85
CA SER A 399 -17.72 8.75 16.03
C SER A 399 -18.63 7.52 16.00
N LEU A 400 -18.11 6.38 15.52
CA LEU A 400 -18.69 5.07 15.78
C LEU A 400 -18.31 4.68 17.21
N GLY A 401 -19.09 5.17 18.17
CA GLY A 401 -19.06 4.77 19.57
C GLY A 401 -18.16 5.64 20.45
N GLU A 402 -18.73 6.71 21.01
CA GLU A 402 -18.29 7.20 22.31
C GLU A 402 -18.37 6.04 23.31
N GLY A 403 -17.21 5.68 23.87
CA GLY A 403 -17.14 4.55 24.79
C GLY A 403 -15.74 4.01 25.05
N ARG A 404 -14.70 4.87 25.12
CA ARG A 404 -13.45 4.51 25.82
C ARG A 404 -12.88 5.70 26.59
N ALA A 405 -13.28 5.73 27.86
CA ALA A 405 -12.52 6.11 29.04
C ALA A 405 -11.22 6.90 28.79
N HIS A 406 -11.34 8.22 28.83
CA HIS A 406 -10.30 9.07 29.39
C HIS A 406 -10.31 8.86 30.90
N ASP A 407 -9.43 8.00 31.42
CA ASP A 407 -8.97 8.12 32.80
C ASP A 407 -7.65 7.35 33.01
N HIS A 408 -6.52 8.08 33.09
CA HIS A 408 -5.82 8.22 34.37
C HIS A 408 -4.58 9.12 34.29
N ARG A 409 -4.72 10.24 35.00
CA ARG A 409 -3.78 10.84 35.97
C ARG A 409 -2.46 11.42 35.46
N SER A 410 -2.55 12.70 35.11
CA SER A 410 -1.66 13.73 35.66
C SER A 410 -2.38 14.39 36.84
N ALA A 411 -1.86 14.22 38.06
CA ALA A 411 -1.94 15.17 39.19
C ALA A 411 -1.47 14.45 40.47
N LYS A 412 -0.28 14.81 40.94
CA LYS A 412 -0.02 15.12 42.36
C LYS A 412 1.41 15.61 42.51
N ALA A 413 1.55 16.94 42.58
CA ALA A 413 2.59 17.59 43.34
C ALA A 413 1.92 18.35 44.50
N THR A 414 2.55 18.24 45.67
CA THR A 414 2.54 19.17 46.82
C THR A 414 1.32 19.18 47.77
N ALA A 415 1.53 18.71 49.01
CA ALA A 415 1.50 19.50 50.26
C ALA A 415 1.10 18.67 51.51
N HIS A 416 1.80 18.94 52.63
CA HIS A 416 1.61 18.49 54.03
C HIS A 416 1.84 16.97 54.30
N ARG A 417 2.76 16.53 55.16
CA ARG A 417 3.37 17.08 56.39
C ARG A 417 4.79 16.55 56.54
#